data_AF-A0A8D8F973-F1
#
_entry.id   AF-A0A8D8F973-F1
#
_cell.length_a   1.000
_cell.length_b   1.000
_cell.length_c   1.000
_cell.angle_alpha   90.00
_cell.angle_beta   90.00
_cell.angle_gamma   90.00
#
_symmetry.space_group_name_H-M   'P 1'
#
loop_
_entity.id
_entity.type
_entity.pdbx_description
1 polymer ?
#
loop_
_entity_poly.entity_id
_entity_poly.type
_entity_poly.pdbx_seq_one_letter_code
_entity_poly.pdbx_strand_id
1 'polypeptide(L)'
;MLRLTKSLPSLVNSNAFVRRTYADLSKLSPLVDIDPCVHEALRGSPGSVVALESTIITHGMPYPHNLETALEVEQIVRQKGAIPATIAIVDGRIKVGTTADQLARLAQSDTIKTSRRDLAYVLGKGLSGGTTVAGTLLVADMVGIRVFATGGIGGVHRGGEDSLDVSADLVELGRTPVAVISSGVKSILDIPRTLEYLETQGVCVASYGSPER
;
A
#
# COMPACT_ATOMS: atom_id res chain seq x y z
N MET A 1 -12.64 -17.19 -5.08
CA MET A 1 -12.68 -16.01 -4.17
C MET A 1 -13.28 -16.42 -2.84
N LEU A 2 -12.59 -16.19 -1.72
CA LEU A 2 -13.08 -16.48 -0.38
C LEU A 2 -14.06 -15.39 0.08
N ARG A 3 -14.91 -15.70 1.06
CA ARG A 3 -15.84 -14.73 1.68
C ARG A 3 -15.53 -14.57 3.15
N LEU A 4 -15.43 -13.33 3.61
CA LEU A 4 -15.25 -13.00 5.02
C LEU A 4 -16.57 -12.46 5.58
N THR A 5 -17.07 -13.09 6.64
CA THR A 5 -18.27 -12.64 7.37
C THR A 5 -17.90 -11.57 8.40
N LYS A 6 -18.89 -10.81 8.89
CA LYS A 6 -18.69 -9.77 9.92
C LYS A 6 -18.16 -10.29 11.26
N SER A 7 -18.20 -11.61 11.50
CA SER A 7 -17.67 -12.25 12.70
C SER A 7 -16.52 -13.17 12.34
N LEU A 8 -15.29 -12.65 12.37
CA LEU A 8 -14.12 -13.51 12.49
C LEU A 8 -14.11 -14.03 13.93
N PRO A 9 -14.12 -15.36 14.17
CA PRO A 9 -13.86 -15.86 15.51
C PRO A 9 -12.51 -15.29 15.97
N SER A 10 -12.46 -14.85 17.22
CA SER A 10 -11.26 -14.31 17.82
C SER A 10 -10.17 -15.37 17.77
N LEU A 11 -9.30 -15.33 16.75
CA LEU A 11 -8.02 -16.03 16.74
C LEU A 11 -7.09 -15.28 17.72
N VAL A 12 -7.51 -15.24 18.98
CA VAL A 12 -6.73 -14.76 20.10
C VAL A 12 -5.85 -15.93 20.52
N ASN A 13 -4.56 -15.65 20.64
CA ASN A 13 -3.51 -16.53 21.15
C ASN A 13 -3.04 -17.67 20.25
N SER A 14 -2.41 -17.32 19.13
CA SER A 14 -1.23 -18.09 18.74
C SER A 14 -0.07 -17.17 18.39
N ASN A 15 0.85 -16.99 19.35
CA ASN A 15 2.20 -16.47 19.11
C ASN A 15 3.02 -17.35 18.13
N ALA A 16 2.42 -18.40 17.56
CA ALA A 16 3.06 -19.36 16.66
C ALA A 16 3.24 -18.83 15.23
N PHE A 17 2.40 -17.89 14.75
CA PHE A 17 2.53 -17.33 13.40
C PHE A 17 3.24 -15.95 13.35
N VAL A 18 3.46 -15.31 14.50
CA VAL A 18 3.98 -13.93 14.60
C VAL A 18 5.52 -13.86 14.53
N ARG A 19 6.21 -15.00 14.43
CA ARG A 19 7.68 -15.09 14.49
C ARG A 19 8.41 -14.93 13.14
N ARG A 20 7.85 -14.19 12.17
CA ARG A 20 8.74 -13.53 11.20
C ARG A 20 9.22 -12.27 11.92
N THR A 21 10.38 -12.40 12.55
CA THR A 21 11.12 -11.33 13.26
C THR A 21 10.77 -9.98 12.65
N TYR A 22 10.19 -9.08 13.45
CA TYR A 22 10.07 -7.66 13.11
C TYR A 22 11.37 -7.25 12.41
N ALA A 23 11.26 -6.59 11.25
CA ALA A 23 12.41 -6.11 10.53
C ALA A 23 13.33 -5.42 11.53
N ASP A 24 14.60 -5.82 11.58
CA ASP A 24 15.58 -5.14 12.42
C ASP A 24 15.74 -3.73 11.85
N LEU A 25 14.94 -2.79 12.38
CA LEU A 25 14.85 -1.42 11.87
C LEU A 25 16.21 -0.72 11.94
N SER A 26 17.15 -1.23 12.74
CA SER A 26 18.53 -0.73 12.81
C SER A 26 19.35 -1.03 11.54
N LYS A 27 18.91 -1.96 10.70
CA LYS A 27 19.56 -2.36 9.44
C LYS A 27 18.93 -1.72 8.20
N LEU A 28 17.96 -0.82 8.37
CA LEU A 28 17.34 -0.13 7.24
C LEU A 28 18.34 0.80 6.56
N SER A 29 18.15 0.96 5.25
CA SER A 29 18.93 1.93 4.48
C SER A 29 18.75 3.34 5.06
N PRO A 30 19.81 4.18 5.09
CA PRO A 30 19.71 5.57 5.53
C PRO A 30 18.80 6.43 4.63
N LEU A 31 18.28 5.87 3.53
CA LEU A 31 17.31 6.50 2.64
C LEU A 31 15.86 6.34 3.11
N VAL A 32 15.60 5.61 4.19
CA VAL A 32 14.26 5.36 4.74
C VAL A 32 14.07 6.19 6.01
N ASP A 33 13.10 7.10 5.97
CA ASP A 33 12.64 7.86 7.12
C ASP A 33 11.29 7.34 7.58
N ILE A 34 11.22 6.93 8.84
CA ILE A 34 10.00 6.42 9.47
C ILE A 34 9.51 7.46 10.47
N ASP A 35 8.22 7.82 10.37
CA ASP A 35 7.56 8.68 11.35
C ASP A 35 7.69 8.09 12.77
N PRO A 36 7.97 8.90 13.81
CA PRO A 36 8.16 8.40 15.17
C PRO A 36 7.00 7.54 15.69
N CYS A 37 5.76 7.91 15.44
CA CYS A 37 4.59 7.15 15.90
C CYS A 37 4.51 5.79 15.20
N VAL A 38 4.84 5.74 13.91
CA VAL A 38 4.92 4.48 13.14
C VAL A 38 6.05 3.60 13.68
N HIS A 39 7.23 4.18 13.92
CA HIS A 39 8.40 3.48 14.43
C HIS A 39 8.16 2.87 15.82
N GLU A 40 7.49 3.60 16.71
CA GLU A 40 7.13 3.11 18.05
C GLU A 40 6.16 1.94 17.98
N ALA A 41 5.11 2.03 17.16
CA ALA A 41 4.16 0.93 16.98
C ALA A 41 4.82 -0.34 16.40
N LEU A 42 5.74 -0.17 15.45
CA LEU A 42 6.51 -1.29 14.88
C LEU A 42 7.46 -1.96 15.88
N ARG A 43 7.82 -1.28 16.99
CA ARG A 43 8.66 -1.83 18.07
C ARG A 43 7.88 -2.55 19.17
N GLY A 44 6.57 -2.68 19.03
CA GLY A 44 5.71 -3.41 19.97
C GLY A 44 4.95 -2.53 20.96
N SER A 45 4.96 -1.21 20.78
CA SER A 45 3.98 -0.34 21.45
C SER A 45 2.56 -0.67 20.95
N PRO A 46 1.52 -0.49 21.78
CA PRO A 46 0.14 -0.67 21.34
C PRO A 46 -0.19 0.25 20.15
N GLY A 47 -0.62 -0.34 19.04
CA GLY A 47 -1.03 0.41 17.85
C GLY A 47 -0.87 -0.42 16.58
N SER A 48 -1.93 -0.51 15.78
CA SER A 48 -1.87 -1.14 14.46
C SER A 48 -1.52 -0.09 13.41
N VAL A 49 -0.50 -0.34 12.59
CA VAL A 49 -0.13 0.56 11.48
C VAL A 49 -0.86 0.14 10.20
N VAL A 50 -1.44 1.11 9.51
CA VAL A 50 -2.06 0.94 8.18
C VAL A 50 -1.27 1.75 7.18
N ALA A 51 -0.60 1.07 6.24
CA ALA A 51 0.05 1.73 5.12
C ALA A 51 -1.00 2.35 4.18
N LEU A 52 -0.65 3.46 3.54
CA LEU A 52 -1.43 4.14 2.51
C LEU A 52 -0.50 4.50 1.33
N GLU A 53 -1.00 4.46 0.09
CA GLU A 53 -0.22 4.85 -1.09
C GLU A 53 -0.32 6.34 -1.39
N SER A 54 0.65 6.86 -2.16
CA SER A 54 0.70 8.25 -2.59
C SER A 54 0.47 8.46 -4.08
N THR A 55 0.36 7.40 -4.89
CA THR A 55 -0.02 7.54 -6.31
C THR A 55 -1.44 8.08 -6.47
N ILE A 56 -2.38 7.70 -5.61
CA ILE A 56 -3.73 8.28 -5.64
C ILE A 56 -3.72 9.80 -5.44
N ILE A 57 -2.77 10.31 -4.65
CA ILE A 57 -2.60 11.73 -4.35
C ILE A 57 -1.95 12.46 -5.53
N THR A 58 -0.90 11.88 -6.11
CA THR A 58 -0.06 12.53 -7.12
C THR A 58 -0.58 12.37 -8.55
N HIS A 59 -1.29 11.28 -8.84
CA HIS A 59 -1.71 10.91 -10.21
C HIS A 59 -3.16 10.40 -10.30
N GLY A 60 -3.81 10.13 -9.16
CA GLY A 60 -5.15 9.52 -9.13
C GLY A 60 -6.29 10.52 -9.03
N MET A 61 -6.06 11.70 -8.47
CA MET A 61 -7.07 12.72 -8.20
C MET A 61 -6.54 14.13 -8.51
N PRO A 62 -7.39 15.06 -8.94
CA PRO A 62 -7.00 16.45 -9.15
C PRO A 62 -6.88 17.20 -7.82
N TYR A 63 -6.04 18.23 -7.78
CA TYR A 63 -6.01 19.21 -6.69
C TYR A 63 -7.31 20.05 -6.65
N PRO A 64 -7.87 20.38 -5.46
CA PRO A 64 -7.40 20.05 -4.10
C PRO A 64 -7.90 18.71 -3.54
N HIS A 65 -8.79 18.03 -4.25
CA HIS A 65 -9.44 16.80 -3.79
C HIS A 65 -8.44 15.69 -3.43
N ASN A 66 -7.30 15.63 -4.12
CA ASN A 66 -6.23 14.69 -3.80
C ASN A 66 -5.68 14.86 -2.37
N LEU A 67 -5.42 16.11 -1.95
CA LEU A 67 -4.92 16.44 -0.63
C LEU A 67 -6.00 16.25 0.43
N GLU A 68 -7.21 16.74 0.15
CA GLU A 68 -8.36 16.61 1.05
C GLU A 68 -8.66 15.14 1.35
N THR A 69 -8.70 14.30 0.32
CA THR A 69 -8.92 12.86 0.46
C THR A 69 -7.79 12.20 1.26
N ALA A 70 -6.53 12.55 0.99
CA ALA A 70 -5.40 11.99 1.74
C ALA A 70 -5.51 12.27 3.24
N LEU A 71 -5.80 13.54 3.60
CA LEU A 71 -5.96 13.96 5.00
C LEU A 71 -7.17 13.29 5.65
N GLU A 72 -8.30 13.20 4.95
CA GLU A 72 -9.51 12.55 5.45
C GLU A 72 -9.27 11.04 5.69
N VAL A 73 -8.63 10.34 4.77
CA VAL A 73 -8.31 8.92 4.91
C VAL A 73 -7.39 8.68 6.09
N GLU A 74 -6.32 9.48 6.26
CA GLU A 74 -5.47 9.35 7.44
C GLU A 74 -6.26 9.59 8.74
N GLN A 75 -7.17 10.56 8.74
CA GLN A 75 -8.00 10.86 9.90
C GLN A 75 -8.98 9.72 10.23
N ILE A 76 -9.58 9.09 9.22
CA ILE A 76 -10.44 7.91 9.41
C ILE A 76 -9.64 6.76 10.05
N VAL A 77 -8.41 6.51 9.60
CA VAL A 77 -7.54 5.48 10.20
C VAL A 77 -7.28 5.79 11.68
N ARG A 78 -6.95 7.05 12.02
CA ARG A 78 -6.76 7.49 13.41
C ARG A 78 -8.03 7.30 14.26
N GLN A 79 -9.20 7.67 13.74
CA GLN A 79 -10.48 7.49 14.43
C GLN A 79 -10.83 6.02 14.71
N LYS A 80 -10.27 5.08 13.93
CA LYS A 80 -10.41 3.63 14.16
C LYS A 80 -9.34 3.06 15.10
N GLY A 81 -8.51 3.90 15.71
CA GLY A 81 -7.47 3.48 16.67
C GLY A 81 -6.21 2.90 16.02
N ALA A 82 -6.02 3.13 14.72
CA ALA A 82 -4.84 2.73 13.98
C ALA A 82 -3.97 3.95 13.62
N ILE A 83 -2.71 3.70 13.29
CA ILE A 83 -1.75 4.73 12.89
C ILE A 83 -1.62 4.71 11.36
N PRO A 84 -1.99 5.78 10.65
CA PRO A 84 -1.79 5.85 9.21
C PRO A 84 -0.30 6.06 8.90
N ALA A 85 0.19 5.32 7.92
CA ALA A 85 1.53 5.48 7.36
C ALA A 85 1.42 5.69 5.86
N THR A 86 1.13 6.92 5.43
CA THR A 86 1.23 7.26 4.01
C THR A 86 2.67 7.14 3.55
N ILE A 87 2.90 6.32 2.53
CA ILE A 87 4.22 6.04 1.98
C ILE A 87 4.41 6.82 0.69
N ALA A 88 5.53 7.52 0.59
CA ALA A 88 5.90 8.31 -0.58
C ALA A 88 7.43 8.45 -0.68
N ILE A 89 7.91 9.06 -1.77
CA ILE A 89 9.29 9.51 -1.88
C ILE A 89 9.31 11.02 -1.94
N VAL A 90 10.06 11.65 -1.04
CA VAL A 90 10.25 13.10 -1.00
C VAL A 90 11.74 13.39 -1.05
N ASP A 91 12.17 14.09 -2.09
CA ASP A 91 13.55 14.53 -2.32
C ASP A 91 14.57 13.37 -2.22
N GLY A 92 14.25 12.23 -2.85
CA GLY A 92 15.08 11.02 -2.87
C GLY A 92 15.05 10.18 -1.60
N ARG A 93 14.15 10.47 -0.66
CA ARG A 93 14.02 9.72 0.60
C ARG A 93 12.65 9.07 0.70
N ILE A 94 12.63 7.79 1.07
CA ILE A 94 11.39 7.07 1.36
C ILE A 94 10.84 7.63 2.67
N LYS A 95 9.60 8.10 2.66
CA LYS A 95 8.85 8.51 3.84
C LYS A 95 7.84 7.44 4.18
N VAL A 96 7.87 6.93 5.40
CA VAL A 96 6.87 6.01 5.95
C VAL A 96 6.12 6.75 7.06
N GLY A 97 4.95 7.29 6.70
CA GLY A 97 4.29 8.34 7.48
C GLY A 97 4.76 9.71 7.00
N THR A 98 4.04 10.28 6.05
CA THR A 98 4.30 11.65 5.57
C THR A 98 3.72 12.69 6.51
N THR A 99 4.35 13.86 6.59
CA THR A 99 3.76 15.02 7.27
C THR A 99 2.70 15.70 6.40
N ALA A 100 1.85 16.53 7.01
CA ALA A 100 0.88 17.34 6.28
C ALA A 100 1.53 18.24 5.20
N ASP A 101 2.68 18.84 5.51
CA ASP A 101 3.43 19.66 4.54
C ASP A 101 3.98 18.83 3.38
N GLN A 102 4.44 17.61 3.64
CA GLN A 102 4.89 16.70 2.59
C GLN A 102 3.72 16.27 1.69
N LEU A 103 2.55 15.96 2.27
CA LEU A 103 1.34 15.67 1.51
C LEU A 103 0.92 16.85 0.65
N ALA A 104 0.89 18.06 1.21
CA ALA A 104 0.53 19.27 0.49
C ALA A 104 1.49 19.59 -0.67
N ARG A 105 2.79 19.32 -0.48
CA ARG A 105 3.80 19.42 -1.53
C ARG A 105 3.53 18.39 -2.63
N LEU A 106 3.37 17.12 -2.27
CA LEU A 106 3.13 16.02 -3.23
C LEU A 106 1.85 16.24 -4.05
N ALA A 107 0.79 16.77 -3.44
CA ALA A 107 -0.49 17.03 -4.09
C ALA A 107 -0.45 18.10 -5.19
N GLN A 108 0.57 18.97 -5.20
CA GLN A 108 0.71 20.07 -6.15
C GLN A 108 1.94 19.94 -7.05
N SER A 109 2.84 19.01 -6.76
CA SER A 109 4.10 18.83 -7.49
C SER A 109 3.92 17.89 -8.67
N ASP A 110 4.66 18.13 -9.75
CA ASP A 110 4.90 17.10 -10.76
C ASP A 110 5.87 16.07 -10.17
N THR A 111 5.43 14.82 -10.08
CA THR A 111 6.16 13.75 -9.40
C THR A 111 6.22 12.51 -10.27
N ILE A 112 7.17 11.63 -10.00
CA ILE A 112 7.26 10.35 -10.72
C ILE A 112 6.28 9.36 -10.11
N LYS A 113 5.34 8.82 -10.90
CA LYS A 113 4.57 7.64 -10.53
C LYS A 113 5.52 6.46 -10.35
N THR A 114 5.71 6.03 -9.12
CA THR A 114 6.82 5.15 -8.72
C THR A 114 6.31 3.75 -8.38
N SER A 115 6.47 2.82 -9.31
CA SER A 115 6.31 1.40 -9.05
C SER A 115 7.63 0.79 -8.57
N ARG A 116 7.67 -0.52 -8.34
CA ARG A 116 8.86 -1.24 -7.86
C ARG A 116 10.12 -0.94 -8.68
N ARG A 117 10.01 -0.94 -10.01
CA ARG A 117 11.16 -0.77 -10.92
C ARG A 117 11.72 0.65 -10.88
N ASP A 118 10.89 1.62 -10.53
CA ASP A 118 11.22 3.04 -10.59
C ASP A 118 11.93 3.50 -9.31
N LEU A 119 11.76 2.77 -8.21
CA LEU A 119 12.24 3.13 -6.87
C LEU A 119 13.73 3.51 -6.85
N ALA A 120 14.60 2.66 -7.40
CA ALA A 120 16.05 2.92 -7.41
C ALA A 120 16.41 4.20 -8.19
N TYR A 121 15.71 4.47 -9.28
CA TYR A 121 15.93 5.66 -10.10
C TYR A 121 15.52 6.93 -9.36
N VAL A 122 14.31 6.94 -8.78
CA VAL A 122 13.77 8.12 -8.05
C VAL A 122 14.64 8.45 -6.84
N LEU A 123 15.05 7.44 -6.07
CA LEU A 123 15.95 7.61 -4.93
C LEU A 123 17.34 8.09 -5.36
N GLY A 124 17.95 7.45 -6.36
CA GLY A 124 19.29 7.79 -6.83
C GLY A 124 19.40 9.17 -7.47
N LYS A 125 18.29 9.73 -7.96
CA LYS A 125 18.22 11.06 -8.55
C LYS A 125 17.76 12.16 -7.59
N GLY A 126 17.43 11.82 -6.33
CA GLY A 126 16.94 12.84 -5.40
C GLY A 126 15.53 13.36 -5.75
N LEU A 127 14.73 12.59 -6.49
CA LEU A 127 13.42 13.03 -6.99
C LEU A 127 12.30 12.72 -5.99
N SER A 128 11.16 13.37 -6.17
CA SER A 128 9.92 13.04 -5.46
C SER A 128 9.02 12.14 -6.30
N GLY A 129 8.29 11.24 -5.65
CA GLY A 129 7.49 10.23 -6.34
C GLY A 129 6.34 9.73 -5.49
N GLY A 130 5.17 9.59 -6.12
CA GLY A 130 4.03 8.88 -5.55
C GLY A 130 4.20 7.38 -5.75
N THR A 131 4.21 6.60 -4.68
CA THR A 131 4.36 5.14 -4.76
C THR A 131 3.05 4.50 -5.18
N THR A 132 3.09 3.56 -6.12
CA THR A 132 1.92 2.75 -6.50
C THR A 132 1.64 1.69 -5.45
N VAL A 133 0.58 0.89 -5.62
CA VAL A 133 0.33 -0.33 -4.84
C VAL A 133 1.59 -1.20 -4.74
N ALA A 134 2.25 -1.54 -5.86
CA ALA A 134 3.50 -2.30 -5.83
C ALA A 134 4.64 -1.62 -5.06
N GLY A 135 4.83 -0.30 -5.25
CA GLY A 135 5.88 0.46 -4.56
C GLY A 135 5.63 0.52 -3.04
N THR A 136 4.38 0.79 -2.66
CA THR A 136 3.93 0.84 -1.26
C THR A 136 4.05 -0.52 -0.58
N LEU A 137 3.66 -1.61 -1.25
CA LEU A 137 3.81 -2.97 -0.74
C LEU A 137 5.26 -3.30 -0.40
N LEU A 138 6.18 -3.01 -1.32
CA LEU A 138 7.62 -3.24 -1.11
C LEU A 138 8.13 -2.50 0.13
N VAL A 139 7.79 -1.23 0.28
CA VAL A 139 8.24 -0.43 1.42
C VAL A 139 7.56 -0.88 2.72
N ALA A 140 6.27 -1.16 2.68
CA ALA A 140 5.51 -1.62 3.84
C ALA A 140 6.08 -2.92 4.41
N ASP A 141 6.37 -3.92 3.57
CA ASP A 141 7.00 -5.16 4.02
C ASP A 141 8.43 -4.95 4.53
N MET A 142 9.21 -4.10 3.85
CA MET A 142 10.57 -3.75 4.27
C MET A 142 10.62 -3.19 5.70
N VAL A 143 9.61 -2.42 6.11
CA VAL A 143 9.53 -1.83 7.47
C VAL A 143 8.62 -2.63 8.42
N GLY A 144 8.01 -3.72 7.96
CA GLY A 144 7.20 -4.61 8.79
C GLY A 144 5.73 -4.23 8.96
N ILE A 145 5.18 -3.31 8.17
CA ILE A 145 3.73 -3.01 8.15
C ILE A 145 2.98 -4.13 7.42
N ARG A 146 1.91 -4.65 8.03
CA ARG A 146 1.20 -5.86 7.54
C ARG A 146 -0.17 -5.59 6.91
N VAL A 147 -0.66 -4.37 6.98
CA VAL A 147 -1.95 -3.95 6.42
C VAL A 147 -1.75 -2.71 5.58
N PHE A 148 -2.28 -2.72 4.35
CA PHE A 148 -2.24 -1.62 3.40
C PHE A 148 -3.66 -1.37 2.87
N ALA A 149 -4.12 -0.12 2.91
CA ALA A 149 -5.39 0.28 2.33
C ALA A 149 -5.19 1.16 1.08
N THR A 150 -5.95 0.88 0.02
CA THR A 150 -5.98 1.66 -1.22
C THR A 150 -7.39 1.70 -1.80
N GLY A 151 -7.64 2.58 -2.76
CA GLY A 151 -8.90 2.62 -3.51
C GLY A 151 -9.11 1.33 -4.31
N GLY A 152 -8.18 0.99 -5.20
CA GLY A 152 -8.26 -0.19 -6.06
C GLY A 152 -6.89 -0.60 -6.59
N ILE A 153 -6.66 -1.89 -6.78
CA ILE A 153 -5.39 -2.40 -7.29
C ILE A 153 -5.31 -2.27 -8.82
N GLY A 154 -4.09 -2.20 -9.35
CA GLY A 154 -3.86 -2.46 -10.77
C GLY A 154 -4.15 -3.93 -11.13
N GLY A 155 -4.02 -4.26 -12.41
CA GLY A 155 -4.40 -5.56 -12.93
C GLY A 155 -3.98 -5.76 -14.37
N VAL A 156 -4.59 -6.75 -15.01
CA VAL A 156 -4.44 -6.97 -16.45
C VAL A 156 -5.31 -5.95 -17.18
N HIS A 157 -4.73 -5.22 -18.12
CA HIS A 157 -5.48 -4.25 -18.92
C HIS A 157 -6.39 -4.99 -19.93
N ARG A 158 -7.42 -4.30 -20.42
CA ARG A 158 -8.28 -4.84 -21.49
C ARG A 158 -7.46 -5.00 -22.77
N GLY A 159 -7.50 -6.16 -23.42
CA GLY A 159 -6.59 -6.52 -24.51
C GLY A 159 -5.19 -6.92 -24.05
N GLY A 160 -4.99 -7.13 -22.73
CA GLY A 160 -3.72 -7.53 -22.13
C GLY A 160 -3.22 -8.92 -22.55
N GLU A 161 -4.10 -9.78 -23.10
CA GLU A 161 -3.74 -11.05 -23.74
C GLU A 161 -2.82 -10.86 -24.95
N ASP A 162 -2.94 -9.75 -25.66
CA ASP A 162 -2.16 -9.44 -26.86
C ASP A 162 -1.04 -8.44 -26.53
N SER A 163 -1.37 -7.38 -25.77
CA SER A 163 -0.43 -6.28 -25.48
C SER A 163 0.56 -6.59 -24.37
N LEU A 164 0.23 -7.56 -23.51
CA LEU A 164 0.94 -7.86 -22.26
C LEU A 164 1.04 -6.66 -21.30
N ASP A 165 0.11 -5.70 -21.40
CA ASP A 165 -0.02 -4.60 -20.44
C ASP A 165 -0.63 -5.11 -19.13
N VAL A 166 0.24 -5.53 -18.22
CA VAL A 166 -0.10 -6.12 -16.91
C VAL A 166 0.58 -5.35 -15.80
N SER A 167 -0.20 -4.91 -14.82
CA SER A 167 0.34 -4.17 -13.67
C SER A 167 1.32 -5.00 -12.85
N ALA A 168 2.44 -4.38 -12.47
CA ALA A 168 3.41 -4.93 -11.53
C ALA A 168 2.81 -5.20 -10.13
N ASP A 169 1.65 -4.61 -9.82
CA ASP A 169 0.91 -4.87 -8.57
C ASP A 169 0.62 -6.37 -8.39
N LEU A 170 0.30 -7.09 -9.47
CA LEU A 170 -0.11 -8.51 -9.38
C LEU A 170 1.03 -9.42 -8.96
N VAL A 171 2.23 -9.20 -9.51
CA VAL A 171 3.44 -9.94 -9.11
C VAL A 171 3.86 -9.55 -7.70
N GLU A 172 3.72 -8.28 -7.32
CA GLU A 172 4.05 -7.84 -5.97
C GLU A 172 3.13 -8.46 -4.92
N LEU A 173 1.81 -8.52 -5.19
CA LEU A 173 0.83 -9.20 -4.35
C LEU A 173 1.16 -10.69 -4.13
N GLY A 174 1.74 -11.36 -5.13
CA GLY A 174 2.13 -12.77 -5.04
C GLY A 174 3.34 -13.06 -4.13
N ARG A 175 4.22 -12.08 -3.90
CA ARG A 175 5.47 -12.30 -3.15
C ARG A 175 5.56 -11.54 -1.84
N THR A 176 4.75 -10.51 -1.66
CA THR A 176 4.88 -9.58 -0.54
C THR A 176 3.78 -9.86 0.50
N PRO A 177 4.14 -10.28 1.72
CA PRO A 177 3.18 -10.81 2.69
C PRO A 177 2.43 -9.68 3.45
N VAL A 178 1.80 -8.76 2.72
CA VAL A 178 1.02 -7.63 3.27
C VAL A 178 -0.42 -7.76 2.79
N ALA A 179 -1.38 -7.64 3.71
CA ALA A 179 -2.80 -7.68 3.37
C ALA A 179 -3.23 -6.36 2.73
N VAL A 180 -3.74 -6.42 1.50
CA VAL A 180 -4.24 -5.25 0.77
C VAL A 180 -5.76 -5.17 0.84
N ILE A 181 -6.25 -4.09 1.43
CA ILE A 181 -7.68 -3.77 1.52
C ILE A 181 -8.01 -2.77 0.42
N SER A 182 -8.94 -3.11 -0.46
CA SER A 182 -9.35 -2.26 -1.58
C SER A 182 -10.80 -2.50 -2.00
N SER A 183 -11.32 -1.64 -2.87
CA SER A 183 -12.59 -1.84 -3.58
C SER A 183 -12.49 -2.86 -4.73
N GLY A 184 -11.36 -3.58 -4.84
CA GLY A 184 -11.08 -4.56 -5.89
C GLY A 184 -10.13 -4.03 -6.96
N VAL A 185 -10.23 -4.63 -8.14
CA VAL A 185 -9.47 -4.24 -9.34
C VAL A 185 -10.10 -2.98 -9.93
N LYS A 186 -9.30 -1.98 -10.32
CA LYS A 186 -9.81 -0.75 -10.94
C LYS A 186 -10.71 -1.07 -12.15
N SER A 187 -11.87 -0.42 -12.26
CA SER A 187 -12.94 -0.75 -13.23
C SER A 187 -12.55 -0.63 -14.71
N ILE A 188 -11.49 0.13 -15.01
CA ILE A 188 -10.94 0.30 -16.36
C ILE A 188 -10.20 -0.95 -16.87
N LEU A 189 -9.94 -1.93 -16.00
CA LEU A 189 -9.14 -3.11 -16.27
C LEU A 189 -10.00 -4.33 -16.64
N ASP A 190 -9.33 -5.42 -17.01
CA ASP A 190 -9.96 -6.72 -17.21
C ASP A 190 -10.00 -7.48 -15.88
N ILE A 191 -11.16 -7.44 -15.20
CA ILE A 191 -11.32 -8.05 -13.88
C ILE A 191 -11.21 -9.58 -13.94
N PRO A 192 -11.92 -10.31 -14.83
CA PRO A 192 -11.77 -11.76 -14.94
C PRO A 192 -10.32 -12.20 -15.12
N ARG A 193 -9.60 -11.62 -16.08
CA ARG A 193 -8.20 -11.99 -16.35
C ARG A 193 -7.26 -11.60 -15.20
N THR A 194 -7.56 -10.53 -14.49
CA THR A 194 -6.83 -10.17 -13.27
C THR A 194 -7.00 -11.22 -12.18
N LEU A 195 -8.20 -11.77 -12.00
CA LEU A 195 -8.45 -12.83 -11.02
C LEU A 195 -7.71 -14.14 -11.38
N GLU A 196 -7.70 -14.52 -12.67
CA GLU A 196 -6.91 -15.67 -13.16
C GLU A 196 -5.40 -15.49 -12.90
N TYR A 197 -4.89 -14.28 -13.12
CA TYR A 197 -3.49 -13.97 -12.83
C TYR A 197 -3.19 -14.08 -11.33
N LEU A 198 -4.07 -13.55 -10.47
CA LEU A 198 -3.91 -13.62 -9.02
C LEU A 198 -3.98 -15.06 -8.51
N GLU A 199 -4.86 -15.90 -9.09
CA GLU A 199 -4.89 -17.34 -8.83
C GLU A 199 -3.55 -17.99 -9.19
N THR A 200 -3.02 -17.68 -10.38
CA THR A 200 -1.71 -18.19 -10.84
C THR A 200 -0.57 -17.77 -9.90
N GLN A 201 -0.62 -16.54 -9.35
CA GLN A 201 0.34 -16.04 -8.36
C GLN A 201 0.14 -16.61 -6.95
N GLY A 202 -0.91 -17.42 -6.72
CA GLY A 202 -1.24 -17.94 -5.39
C GLY A 202 -1.76 -16.88 -4.41
N VAL A 203 -2.29 -15.76 -4.92
CA VAL A 203 -2.80 -14.67 -4.08
C VAL A 203 -4.19 -15.01 -3.55
N CYS A 204 -4.35 -14.96 -2.23
CA CYS A 204 -5.63 -15.10 -1.58
C CYS A 204 -6.52 -13.87 -1.84
N VAL A 205 -7.59 -14.04 -2.62
CA VAL A 205 -8.58 -12.98 -2.89
C VAL A 205 -9.87 -13.26 -2.15
N ALA A 206 -10.30 -12.31 -1.32
CA ALA A 206 -11.53 -12.41 -0.54
C ALA A 206 -12.40 -11.15 -0.64
N SER A 207 -13.73 -11.33 -0.56
CA SER A 207 -14.69 -10.24 -0.47
C SER A 207 -15.21 -10.09 0.96
N TYR A 208 -15.33 -8.85 1.44
CA TYR A 208 -15.89 -8.52 2.74
C TYR A 208 -17.28 -7.87 2.59
N GLY A 209 -18.28 -8.38 3.32
CA GLY A 209 -19.60 -7.74 3.42
C GLY A 209 -20.51 -7.81 2.18
N SER A 210 -20.17 -8.61 1.16
CA SER A 210 -21.02 -8.79 -0.02
C SER A 210 -22.18 -9.74 0.28
N PRO A 211 -23.46 -9.36 0.01
CA PRO A 211 -24.58 -10.29 0.05
C PRO A 211 -24.41 -11.38 -1.01
N GLU A 212 -25.05 -12.53 -0.80
CA GLU A 212 -24.91 -13.74 -1.60
C GLU A 212 -25.12 -13.50 -3.11
N ARG A 213 -24.46 -14.31 -3.96
CA ARG A 213 -24.73 -14.33 -5.41
C ARG A 213 -25.90 -15.26 -5.64
#